data_AF-A0A0W0FXU2-F1
#
_entry.id   AF-A0A0W0FXU2-F1
#
_cell.length_a   1.000
_cell.length_b   1.000
_cell.length_c   1.000
_cell.angle_alpha   90.00
_cell.angle_beta   90.00
_cell.angle_gamma   90.00
#
_symmetry.space_group_name_H-M   'P 1'
#
loop_
_entity.id
_entity.type
_entity.pdbx_description
1 polymer ?
#
loop_
_entity_poly.entity_id
_entity_poly.type
_entity_poly.pdbx_seq_one_letter_code
_entity_poly.pdbx_strand_id
1 'polypeptide(L)'
;MNLQGHLMPTNFVESLQQITDGTGLISILARARPNDAQDPFLGLGWGFFVKLRSYLEEVARHANQEEISHCVGFSAIWNANNKKTKGLQATGISGVICTCYELIQPNGIRDLQVREQYVNMDYIFLLSLLGMNLKHIIVSYDIACQWGKSFLDQMEQMPYPLQLPSDKKLTFKVSKFHLPAHVPKCFTPYALNFTEGVGHADREGIERVVAGIQWMITLITTTSERQSTYISESLLKKLVKRISEVVVHQLAFEAFTEGLKLHYSEDLTKWEAQVVTWEQKRDNFCPYEMPVASSLLAKLKLQLATEEHQEAVESKNESENELKMRVSGLLLEALGIEENQCSIVTSLKKKKLTKYQQTSIQKSRTALLCCI
;
A
#
# COMPACT_ATOMS: atom_id res chain seq x y z
N MET A 1 -9.32 -44.52 -24.62
CA MET A 1 -9.37 -43.06 -24.44
C MET A 1 -8.87 -42.76 -23.03
N ASN A 2 -7.56 -42.54 -22.91
CA ASN A 2 -6.90 -42.13 -21.66
C ASN A 2 -6.78 -40.61 -21.68
N LEU A 3 -7.52 -39.92 -20.81
CA LEU A 3 -7.30 -38.51 -20.50
C LEU A 3 -6.31 -38.47 -19.33
N GLN A 4 -5.02 -38.36 -19.66
CA GLN A 4 -4.00 -37.94 -18.70
C GLN A 4 -4.21 -36.44 -18.43
N GLY A 5 -4.94 -36.13 -17.36
CA GLY A 5 -4.90 -34.81 -16.75
C GLY A 5 -3.49 -34.57 -16.22
N HIS A 6 -2.77 -33.66 -16.84
CA HIS A 6 -1.53 -33.11 -16.28
C HIS A 6 -1.89 -32.45 -14.95
N LEU A 7 -1.58 -33.14 -13.86
CA LEU A 7 -1.58 -32.61 -12.51
C LEU A 7 -0.59 -31.44 -12.47
N MET A 8 -1.10 -30.26 -12.14
CA MET A 8 -0.31 -29.11 -11.74
C MET A 8 0.69 -29.52 -10.64
N PRO A 9 1.96 -29.05 -10.67
CA PRO A 9 2.93 -29.35 -9.62
C PRO A 9 2.47 -28.76 -8.28
N THR A 10 2.60 -29.57 -7.24
CA THR A 10 2.00 -29.46 -5.90
C THR A 10 2.73 -28.45 -4.97
N ASN A 11 3.37 -27.42 -5.52
CA ASN A 11 4.32 -26.57 -4.78
C ASN A 11 3.96 -25.07 -4.71
N PHE A 12 2.67 -24.72 -4.62
CA PHE A 12 2.27 -23.31 -4.44
C PHE A 12 1.32 -23.17 -3.24
N VAL A 13 1.87 -23.26 -2.03
CA VAL A 13 1.22 -22.81 -0.80
C VAL A 13 2.01 -21.61 -0.28
N GLU A 14 1.94 -20.50 -1.00
CA GLU A 14 2.38 -19.21 -0.51
C GLU A 14 1.23 -18.58 0.25
N SER A 15 1.38 -18.58 1.56
CA SER A 15 0.46 -17.90 2.44
C SER A 15 1.14 -16.60 2.83
N LEU A 16 0.46 -15.49 2.51
CA LEU A 16 0.96 -14.14 2.73
C LEU A 16 0.26 -13.60 3.96
N GLN A 17 1.00 -13.46 5.07
CA GLN A 17 0.53 -12.81 6.28
C GLN A 17 1.08 -11.39 6.38
N GLN A 18 0.24 -10.49 6.88
CA GLN A 18 0.50 -9.07 6.92
C GLN A 18 -0.03 -8.45 8.20
N ILE A 19 0.84 -7.79 8.95
CA ILE A 19 0.48 -6.63 9.78
C ILE A 19 0.23 -5.46 8.85
N THR A 20 -0.93 -4.83 8.93
CA THR A 20 -1.16 -3.46 8.48
C THR A 20 -1.75 -2.70 9.64
N ASP A 21 -1.05 -1.70 10.12
CA ASP A 21 -1.63 -0.57 10.84
C ASP A 21 -1.83 0.50 9.79
N GLY A 22 -3.04 0.54 9.24
CA GLY A 22 -3.55 1.76 8.63
C GLY A 22 -3.99 2.66 9.77
N THR A 23 -3.28 3.76 10.01
CA THR A 23 -3.74 4.79 10.95
C THR A 23 -4.80 5.69 10.31
N GLY A 24 -5.96 5.09 10.02
CA GLY A 24 -7.20 5.81 10.15
C GLY A 24 -7.44 6.04 11.64
N LEU A 25 -7.26 7.27 12.13
CA LEU A 25 -7.60 7.67 13.49
C LEU A 25 -9.13 7.60 13.69
N ILE A 26 -9.70 6.40 13.80
CA ILE A 26 -11.03 6.23 14.40
C ILE A 26 -10.79 6.00 15.89
N SER A 27 -10.78 7.10 16.61
CA SER A 27 -10.66 7.11 18.06
C SER A 27 -11.88 6.41 18.67
N ILE A 28 -11.79 5.11 18.97
CA ILE A 28 -12.63 4.55 20.04
C ILE A 28 -11.96 4.98 21.33
N LEU A 29 -12.31 6.19 21.78
CA LEU A 29 -11.94 6.68 23.10
C LEU A 29 -12.79 5.91 24.11
N ALA A 30 -12.37 4.69 24.45
CA ALA A 30 -12.96 3.97 25.57
C ALA A 30 -12.48 4.63 26.87
N ARG A 31 -13.39 5.27 27.59
CA ARG A 31 -13.12 5.74 28.95
C ARG A 31 -13.20 4.54 29.89
N ALA A 32 -12.23 4.42 30.80
CA ALA A 32 -12.29 3.43 31.86
C ALA A 32 -13.57 3.63 32.68
N ARG A 33 -14.36 2.56 32.87
CA ARG A 33 -15.56 2.57 33.69
C ARG A 33 -15.30 1.89 35.04
N PRO A 34 -16.00 2.30 36.12
CA PRO A 34 -15.77 1.76 37.46
C PRO A 34 -15.95 0.23 37.60
N ASN A 35 -16.62 -0.44 36.65
CA ASN A 35 -16.98 -1.86 36.73
C ASN A 35 -16.45 -2.72 35.56
N ASP A 36 -15.51 -2.25 34.74
CA ASP A 36 -15.02 -3.05 33.59
C ASP A 36 -14.37 -4.38 34.03
N ALA A 37 -13.91 -4.50 35.28
CA ALA A 37 -13.40 -5.76 35.83
C ALA A 37 -14.49 -6.85 36.03
N GLN A 38 -15.77 -6.48 36.01
CA GLN A 38 -16.91 -7.39 36.18
C GLN A 38 -17.53 -7.82 34.85
N ASP A 39 -17.05 -7.32 33.72
CA ASP A 39 -17.52 -7.64 32.37
C ASP A 39 -16.43 -8.41 31.60
N PRO A 40 -16.28 -9.73 31.83
CA PRO A 40 -15.24 -10.51 31.20
C PRO A 40 -15.54 -10.70 29.71
N PHE A 41 -14.55 -10.41 28.86
CA PHE A 41 -14.61 -10.69 27.44
C PHE A 41 -14.89 -12.18 27.16
N LEU A 42 -15.93 -12.45 26.37
CA LEU A 42 -16.22 -13.80 25.85
C LEU A 42 -15.15 -14.20 24.80
N GLY A 43 -14.45 -15.31 25.05
CA GLY A 43 -13.56 -15.94 24.07
C GLY A 43 -12.17 -15.31 23.87
N LEU A 44 -11.59 -14.69 24.91
CA LEU A 44 -10.21 -14.14 24.85
C LEU A 44 -9.19 -15.19 24.38
N GLY A 45 -8.52 -14.92 23.26
CA GLY A 45 -7.52 -15.81 22.67
C GLY A 45 -8.09 -17.01 21.92
N TRP A 46 -9.42 -17.12 21.77
CA TRP A 46 -10.09 -18.22 21.06
C TRP A 46 -10.67 -17.78 19.70
N GLY A 47 -10.43 -16.52 19.31
CA GLY A 47 -10.91 -15.92 18.08
C GLY A 47 -9.94 -14.83 17.59
N PHE A 48 -10.48 -13.66 17.23
CA PHE A 48 -9.67 -12.57 16.66
C PHE A 48 -8.85 -11.79 17.70
N PHE A 49 -9.27 -11.77 18.97
CA PHE A 49 -8.66 -10.93 19.99
C PHE A 49 -7.53 -11.64 20.74
N VAL A 50 -6.39 -10.95 20.86
CA VAL A 50 -5.24 -11.39 21.67
C VAL A 50 -5.62 -11.50 23.15
N LYS A 51 -5.05 -12.51 23.85
CA LYS A 51 -5.22 -12.68 25.30
C LYS A 51 -4.67 -11.48 26.08
N LEU A 52 -5.57 -10.74 26.74
CA LEU A 52 -5.29 -9.46 27.38
C LEU A 52 -4.10 -9.47 28.35
N ARG A 53 -4.07 -10.43 29.28
CA ARG A 53 -3.08 -10.43 30.38
C ARG A 53 -1.64 -10.57 29.88
N SER A 54 -1.39 -11.58 29.05
CA SER A 54 -0.06 -11.88 28.52
C SER A 54 0.44 -10.74 27.62
N TYR A 55 -0.46 -10.12 26.87
CA TYR A 55 -0.15 -8.94 26.07
C TYR A 55 0.25 -7.74 26.94
N LEU A 56 -0.56 -7.36 27.94
CA LEU A 56 -0.21 -6.23 28.81
C LEU A 56 1.10 -6.44 29.59
N GLU A 57 1.37 -7.67 30.02
CA GLU A 57 2.62 -8.04 30.70
C GLU A 57 3.84 -7.84 29.77
N GLU A 58 3.69 -8.04 28.46
CA GLU A 58 4.74 -7.79 27.47
C GLU A 58 4.93 -6.29 27.20
N VAL A 59 3.83 -5.57 26.98
CA VAL A 59 3.83 -4.13 26.74
C VAL A 59 4.44 -3.39 27.93
N ALA A 60 4.11 -3.81 29.15
CA ALA A 60 4.68 -3.22 30.37
C ALA A 60 6.20 -3.45 30.49
N ARG A 61 6.73 -4.58 30.00
CA ARG A 61 8.18 -4.86 30.00
C ARG A 61 8.96 -3.94 29.07
N HIS A 62 8.33 -3.43 28.02
CA HIS A 62 8.96 -2.61 26.98
C HIS A 62 8.53 -1.12 27.03
N ALA A 63 7.89 -0.69 28.12
CA ALA A 63 7.26 0.63 28.22
C ALA A 63 8.20 1.85 28.05
N ASN A 64 9.53 1.66 28.18
CA ASN A 64 10.53 2.73 28.10
C ASN A 64 11.32 2.75 26.79
N GLN A 65 10.94 1.97 25.78
CA GLN A 65 11.68 1.91 24.53
C GLN A 65 11.42 3.19 23.70
N GLU A 66 12.47 3.98 23.44
CA GLU A 66 12.38 5.15 22.58
C GLU A 66 12.33 4.74 21.10
N GLU A 67 11.33 5.24 20.38
CA GLU A 67 11.17 4.99 18.95
C GLU A 67 11.74 6.16 18.13
N ILE A 68 12.79 5.89 17.37
CA ILE A 68 13.45 6.90 16.53
C ILE A 68 12.79 6.89 15.14
N SER A 69 12.20 8.02 14.76
CA SER A 69 11.62 8.18 13.42
C SER A 69 12.59 8.85 12.43
N HIS A 70 12.85 8.21 11.30
CA HIS A 70 13.82 8.67 10.30
C HIS A 70 13.20 9.10 8.95
N CYS A 71 11.87 9.06 8.82
CA CYS A 71 11.16 9.42 7.60
C CYS A 71 10.31 10.68 7.82
N VAL A 72 10.54 11.71 7.01
CA VAL A 72 10.03 13.09 7.17
C VAL A 72 8.49 13.19 7.13
N GLY A 73 7.81 12.18 6.56
CA GLY A 73 6.34 12.11 6.49
C GLY A 73 5.62 11.79 7.80
N PHE A 74 6.34 11.33 8.84
CA PHE A 74 5.72 10.81 10.08
C PHE A 74 5.64 11.81 11.23
N SER A 75 5.52 13.10 10.89
CA SER A 75 4.97 14.09 11.84
C SER A 75 3.63 13.61 12.41
N ALA A 76 2.89 12.75 11.73
CA ALA A 76 1.66 12.14 12.23
C ALA A 76 1.87 11.25 13.48
N ILE A 77 2.90 10.39 13.54
CA ILE A 77 3.19 9.54 14.72
C ILE A 77 3.75 10.39 15.85
N TRP A 78 4.70 11.29 15.56
CA TRP A 78 5.23 12.20 16.57
C TRP A 78 4.13 13.12 17.15
N ASN A 79 3.27 13.69 16.30
CA ASN A 79 2.14 14.53 16.74
C ASN A 79 1.01 13.70 17.38
N ALA A 80 0.84 12.45 16.97
CA ALA A 80 -0.02 11.49 17.64
C ALA A 80 0.52 11.26 19.05
N ASN A 81 1.73 10.73 19.21
CA ASN A 81 2.34 10.38 20.49
C ASN A 81 2.37 11.55 21.50
N ASN A 82 2.48 12.80 21.02
CA ASN A 82 2.47 13.99 21.88
C ASN A 82 1.06 14.54 22.24
N LYS A 83 -0.05 13.98 21.74
CA LYS A 83 -1.42 14.41 22.11
C LYS A 83 -1.87 13.75 23.42
N LYS A 84 -2.25 14.58 24.42
CA LYS A 84 -2.68 14.21 25.79
C LYS A 84 -3.63 12.98 25.83
N THR A 85 -3.20 11.90 26.48
CA THR A 85 -3.91 10.60 26.61
C THR A 85 -4.50 10.34 28.02
N LYS A 86 -4.44 11.31 28.95
CA LYS A 86 -4.89 11.09 30.34
C LYS A 86 -6.38 10.74 30.41
N GLY A 87 -6.70 9.57 31.00
CA GLY A 87 -8.08 9.12 31.29
C GLY A 87 -8.71 8.18 30.25
N LEU A 88 -7.92 7.68 29.29
CA LEU A 88 -8.37 6.71 28.27
C LEU A 88 -7.88 5.30 28.60
N GLN A 89 -8.73 4.30 28.40
CA GLN A 89 -8.40 2.87 28.52
C GLN A 89 -7.74 2.34 27.24
N ALA A 90 -8.20 2.86 26.09
CA ALA A 90 -7.64 2.57 24.78
C ALA A 90 -7.56 3.87 23.97
N THR A 91 -6.52 3.96 23.15
CA THR A 91 -6.23 5.12 22.30
C THR A 91 -6.34 4.80 20.81
N GLY A 92 -6.52 3.52 20.48
CA GLY A 92 -6.68 2.97 19.14
C GLY A 92 -6.86 1.46 19.20
N ILE A 93 -7.02 0.85 18.04
CA ILE A 93 -7.07 -0.61 17.85
C ILE A 93 -6.02 -0.96 16.80
N SER A 94 -5.24 -2.00 17.06
CA SER A 94 -4.34 -2.62 16.10
C SER A 94 -4.92 -3.94 15.62
N GLY A 95 -4.61 -4.28 14.36
CA GLY A 95 -5.20 -5.39 13.63
C GLY A 95 -4.22 -6.04 12.65
N VAL A 96 -4.32 -7.37 12.51
CA VAL A 96 -3.62 -8.16 11.49
C VAL A 96 -4.68 -8.87 10.67
N ILE A 97 -4.59 -8.71 9.34
CA ILE A 97 -5.50 -9.37 8.39
C ILE A 97 -4.71 -10.17 7.34
N CYS A 98 -5.35 -11.18 6.78
CA CYS A 98 -4.95 -11.77 5.52
C CYS A 98 -5.43 -10.88 4.37
N THR A 99 -4.51 -10.36 3.54
CA THR A 99 -4.87 -9.52 2.39
C THR A 99 -5.56 -10.28 1.26
N CYS A 100 -5.34 -11.59 1.15
CA CYS A 100 -5.95 -12.40 0.09
C CYS A 100 -7.48 -12.44 0.23
N TYR A 101 -7.97 -12.39 1.46
CA TYR A 101 -9.39 -12.54 1.77
C TYR A 101 -9.97 -11.38 2.59
N GLU A 102 -9.13 -10.42 2.99
CA GLU A 102 -9.47 -9.32 3.91
C GLU A 102 -10.08 -9.84 5.23
N LEU A 103 -9.57 -10.98 5.70
CA LEU A 103 -10.04 -11.63 6.93
C LEU A 103 -9.08 -11.34 8.07
N ILE A 104 -9.66 -11.03 9.23
CA ILE A 104 -8.92 -10.84 10.48
C ILE A 104 -8.24 -12.15 10.86
N GLN A 105 -6.96 -12.08 11.23
CA GLN A 105 -6.23 -13.23 11.71
C GLN A 105 -6.67 -13.62 13.13
N PRO A 106 -6.65 -14.91 13.47
CA PRO A 106 -6.75 -15.34 14.87
C PRO A 106 -5.68 -14.64 15.70
N ASN A 107 -6.04 -14.15 16.89
CA ASN A 107 -5.15 -13.34 17.73
C ASN A 107 -4.53 -12.12 17.00
N GLY A 108 -5.21 -11.59 15.97
CA GLY A 108 -4.74 -10.47 15.19
C GLY A 108 -5.21 -9.10 15.68
N ILE A 109 -6.10 -9.00 16.67
CA ILE A 109 -6.67 -7.73 17.12
C ILE A 109 -6.37 -7.44 18.59
N ARG A 110 -5.99 -6.19 18.89
CA ARG A 110 -5.91 -5.70 20.27
C ARG A 110 -6.04 -4.18 20.38
N ASP A 111 -6.58 -3.73 21.51
CA ASP A 111 -6.59 -2.32 21.88
C ASP A 111 -5.19 -1.81 22.24
N LEU A 112 -4.92 -0.57 21.84
CA LEU A 112 -3.67 0.14 22.10
C LEU A 112 -3.77 0.97 23.39
N GLN A 113 -2.92 0.67 24.37
CA GLN A 113 -2.93 1.32 25.69
C GLN A 113 -2.47 2.76 25.58
N VAL A 114 -1.35 2.98 24.88
CA VAL A 114 -0.77 4.30 24.61
C VAL A 114 -0.28 4.33 23.17
N ARG A 115 -1.22 4.55 22.25
CA ARG A 115 -1.02 4.64 20.80
C ARG A 115 -0.24 3.44 20.25
N GLU A 116 0.19 3.54 19.01
CA GLU A 116 1.00 2.52 18.37
C GLU A 116 2.41 2.58 18.95
N GLN A 117 2.88 1.43 19.41
CA GLN A 117 4.24 1.20 19.85
C GLN A 117 4.72 -0.09 19.18
N TYR A 118 6.02 -0.20 18.90
CA TYR A 118 6.60 -1.37 18.24
C TYR A 118 6.27 -2.66 19.00
N VAL A 119 6.37 -2.69 20.33
CA VAL A 119 6.01 -3.87 21.13
C VAL A 119 4.55 -4.32 20.92
N ASN A 120 3.62 -3.38 20.73
CA ASN A 120 2.22 -3.72 20.48
C ASN A 120 2.10 -4.46 19.14
N MET A 121 2.77 -3.93 18.11
CA MET A 121 2.73 -4.45 16.76
C MET A 121 3.46 -5.78 16.62
N ASP A 122 4.66 -5.87 17.21
CA ASP A 122 5.47 -7.08 17.27
C ASP A 122 4.69 -8.22 17.91
N TYR A 123 4.06 -7.97 19.07
CA TYR A 123 3.33 -9.00 19.79
C TYR A 123 2.11 -9.50 19.01
N ILE A 124 1.26 -8.58 18.55
CA ILE A 124 0.03 -8.94 17.84
C ILE A 124 0.37 -9.69 16.55
N PHE A 125 1.40 -9.24 15.83
CA PHE A 125 1.87 -9.92 14.64
C PHE A 125 2.37 -11.31 14.91
N LEU A 126 3.39 -11.45 15.74
CA LEU A 126 4.03 -12.73 16.01
C LEU A 126 3.01 -13.73 16.55
N LEU A 127 2.08 -13.27 17.39
CA LEU A 127 1.02 -14.10 17.91
C LEU A 127 0.02 -14.54 16.82
N SER A 128 -0.30 -13.66 15.87
CA SER A 128 -1.16 -13.99 14.72
C SER A 128 -0.51 -14.95 13.71
N LEU A 129 0.82 -15.08 13.71
CA LEU A 129 1.57 -16.03 12.89
C LEU A 129 1.64 -17.42 13.54
N LEU A 130 1.28 -17.56 14.82
CA LEU A 130 1.41 -18.85 15.52
C LEU A 130 0.54 -19.92 14.88
N GLY A 131 1.15 -21.09 14.68
CA GLY A 131 0.48 -22.24 14.05
C GLY A 131 0.41 -22.16 12.53
N MET A 132 0.96 -21.11 11.90
CA MET A 132 0.95 -20.97 10.44
C MET A 132 2.27 -21.46 9.82
N ASN A 133 2.15 -22.41 8.88
CA ASN A 133 3.29 -23.02 8.22
C ASN A 133 3.67 -22.32 6.89
N LEU A 134 4.05 -21.05 6.97
CA LEU A 134 4.31 -20.22 5.77
C LEU A 134 5.80 -19.99 5.62
N LYS A 135 6.37 -20.10 4.42
CA LYS A 135 7.81 -19.90 4.22
C LYS A 135 8.18 -18.47 3.88
N HIS A 136 7.30 -17.76 3.17
CA HIS A 136 7.50 -16.37 2.77
C HIS A 136 6.31 -15.52 3.24
N ILE A 137 6.60 -14.50 4.03
CA ILE A 137 5.60 -13.62 4.64
C ILE A 137 5.90 -12.19 4.18
N ILE A 138 4.98 -11.60 3.41
CA ILE A 138 5.10 -10.22 2.94
C ILE A 138 4.19 -9.32 3.77
N VAL A 139 4.78 -8.65 4.75
CA VAL A 139 4.12 -7.67 5.62
C VAL A 139 4.04 -6.33 4.91
N SER A 140 2.92 -5.62 5.01
CA SER A 140 2.89 -4.21 4.60
C SER A 140 2.32 -3.34 5.67
N TYR A 141 3.02 -2.29 6.05
CA TYR A 141 2.63 -1.42 7.12
C TYR A 141 3.03 0.00 6.72
N ASP A 142 2.24 1.00 7.12
CA ASP A 142 2.49 2.42 6.87
C ASP A 142 3.94 2.79 7.20
N ILE A 143 4.49 2.34 8.33
CA ILE A 143 5.90 2.56 8.67
C ILE A 143 6.77 1.31 8.55
N ALA A 144 6.43 0.37 7.67
CA ALA A 144 7.24 -0.82 7.44
C ALA A 144 8.71 -0.50 7.11
N CYS A 145 8.97 0.67 6.49
CA CYS A 145 10.32 1.13 6.20
C CYS A 145 11.16 1.56 7.41
N GLN A 146 10.53 1.73 8.57
CA GLN A 146 11.17 2.05 9.83
C GLN A 146 11.11 0.82 10.73
N TRP A 147 9.90 0.32 10.97
CA TRP A 147 9.63 -0.82 11.81
C TRP A 147 10.39 -2.08 11.37
N GLY A 148 10.36 -2.41 10.07
CA GLY A 148 11.04 -3.59 9.53
C GLY A 148 12.56 -3.60 9.70
N LYS A 149 13.20 -2.46 10.02
CA LYS A 149 14.65 -2.40 10.29
C LYS A 149 15.02 -2.95 11.66
N SER A 150 14.18 -2.67 12.66
CA SER A 150 14.42 -3.08 14.05
C SER A 150 13.65 -4.36 14.42
N PHE A 151 12.73 -4.80 13.56
CA PHE A 151 11.85 -5.92 13.85
C PHE A 151 12.58 -7.22 14.21
N LEU A 152 13.65 -7.57 13.50
CA LEU A 152 14.37 -8.81 13.79
C LEU A 152 15.03 -8.77 15.18
N ASP A 153 15.69 -7.66 15.51
CA ASP A 153 16.30 -7.45 16.83
C ASP A 153 15.26 -7.41 17.96
N GLN A 154 14.07 -6.87 17.68
CA GLN A 154 12.94 -6.85 18.62
C GLN A 154 12.35 -8.25 18.79
N MET A 155 12.17 -9.00 17.71
CA MET A 155 11.65 -10.37 17.73
C MET A 155 12.53 -11.28 18.59
N GLU A 156 13.86 -11.13 18.57
CA GLU A 156 14.76 -11.90 19.44
C GLU A 156 14.55 -11.63 20.94
N GLN A 157 14.03 -10.46 21.31
CA GLN A 157 13.71 -10.09 22.69
C GLN A 157 12.32 -10.61 23.13
N MET A 158 11.50 -11.05 22.18
CA MET A 158 10.17 -11.58 22.47
C MET A 158 10.25 -12.97 23.10
N PRO A 159 9.22 -13.39 23.87
CA PRO A 159 9.15 -14.74 24.42
C PRO A 159 9.39 -15.81 23.34
N TYR A 160 10.17 -16.84 23.67
CA TYR A 160 10.54 -17.92 22.75
C TYR A 160 9.38 -18.48 21.88
N PRO A 161 8.16 -18.70 22.41
CA PRO A 161 7.04 -19.18 21.58
C PRO A 161 6.61 -18.23 20.45
N LEU A 162 6.94 -16.93 20.54
CA LEU A 162 6.61 -15.91 19.55
C LEU A 162 7.74 -15.67 18.54
N GLN A 163 8.94 -16.21 18.77
CA GLN A 163 10.06 -16.02 17.85
C GLN A 163 9.85 -16.84 16.58
N LEU A 164 10.01 -16.20 15.42
CA LEU A 164 9.88 -16.91 14.15
C LEU A 164 11.11 -17.79 13.89
N PRO A 165 10.93 -19.00 13.35
CA PRO A 165 12.06 -19.81 12.92
C PRO A 165 12.88 -19.13 11.83
N SER A 166 14.18 -19.41 11.78
CA SER A 166 15.12 -18.78 10.84
C SER A 166 14.86 -19.10 9.36
N ASP A 167 14.02 -20.11 9.07
CA ASP A 167 13.64 -20.51 7.72
C ASP A 167 12.52 -19.64 7.11
N LYS A 168 11.97 -18.70 7.89
CA LYS A 168 10.93 -17.77 7.46
C LYS A 168 11.56 -16.56 6.77
N LYS A 169 11.18 -16.32 5.51
CA LYS A 169 11.53 -15.10 4.78
C LYS A 169 10.49 -14.01 5.07
N LEU A 170 10.92 -12.92 5.69
CA LEU A 170 10.08 -11.73 5.90
C LEU A 170 10.39 -10.67 4.84
N THR A 171 9.36 -10.00 4.34
CA THR A 171 9.50 -8.90 3.39
C THR A 171 8.57 -7.77 3.79
N PHE A 172 9.14 -6.59 4.07
CA PHE A 172 8.41 -5.42 4.55
C PHE A 172 8.09 -4.47 3.40
N LYS A 173 6.84 -4.01 3.33
CA LYS A 173 6.32 -3.13 2.27
C LYS A 173 5.46 -2.02 2.84
N VAL A 174 5.23 -0.96 2.08
CA VAL A 174 4.27 0.08 2.46
C VAL A 174 3.08 -0.04 1.52
N SER A 175 1.87 0.17 2.03
CA SER A 175 0.67 0.13 1.22
C SER A 175 0.70 1.21 0.12
N LYS A 176 -0.09 1.03 -0.94
CA LYS A 176 0.00 1.91 -2.11
C LYS A 176 -0.41 3.34 -1.82
N PHE A 177 -1.41 3.55 -0.96
CA PHE A 177 -1.91 4.87 -0.62
C PHE A 177 -0.92 5.65 0.24
N HIS A 178 -0.22 4.97 1.15
CA HIS A 178 0.70 5.61 2.09
C HIS A 178 2.10 5.81 1.52
N LEU A 179 2.57 4.95 0.60
CA LEU A 179 3.92 5.03 0.03
C LEU A 179 4.31 6.43 -0.50
N PRO A 180 3.44 7.18 -1.23
CA PRO A 180 3.76 8.53 -1.70
C PRO A 180 4.06 9.55 -0.59
N ALA A 181 3.61 9.33 0.64
CA ALA A 181 3.89 10.19 1.79
C ALA A 181 5.29 9.98 2.38
N HIS A 182 6.01 8.94 1.93
CA HIS A 182 7.37 8.66 2.38
C HIS A 182 8.41 9.50 1.65
N VAL A 183 9.64 9.47 2.16
CA VAL A 183 10.78 10.02 1.43
C VAL A 183 11.08 9.19 0.18
N PRO A 184 11.62 9.80 -0.90
CA PRO A 184 11.85 9.10 -2.17
C PRO A 184 12.64 7.79 -2.07
N LYS A 185 13.64 7.71 -1.16
CA LYS A 185 14.43 6.48 -0.92
C LYS A 185 13.59 5.27 -0.46
N CYS A 186 12.37 5.49 0.03
CA CYS A 186 11.47 4.42 0.44
C CYS A 186 10.61 3.88 -0.70
N PHE A 187 10.49 4.61 -1.83
CA PHE A 187 9.49 4.29 -2.85
C PHE A 187 9.77 2.92 -3.44
N THR A 188 10.95 2.72 -3.99
CA THR A 188 11.26 1.48 -4.68
C THR A 188 11.40 0.28 -3.74
N PRO A 189 12.19 0.33 -2.65
CA PRO A 189 12.40 -0.86 -1.81
C PRO A 189 11.10 -1.34 -1.13
N TYR A 190 10.17 -0.42 -0.85
CA TYR A 190 8.92 -0.73 -0.14
C TYR A 190 7.68 -0.76 -1.04
N ALA A 191 7.80 -0.50 -2.34
CA ALA A 191 6.69 -0.58 -3.29
C ALA A 191 6.18 -2.00 -3.49
N LEU A 192 4.88 -2.17 -3.37
CA LEU A 192 4.18 -3.43 -3.61
C LEU A 192 4.25 -3.90 -5.06
N ASN A 193 4.16 -2.96 -6.02
CA ASN A 193 4.22 -3.27 -7.44
C ASN A 193 5.58 -3.84 -7.89
N PHE A 194 6.64 -3.59 -7.12
CA PHE A 194 8.01 -4.03 -7.40
C PHE A 194 8.42 -5.15 -6.45
N THR A 195 7.45 -5.98 -6.05
CA THR A 195 7.69 -7.09 -5.14
C THR A 195 7.07 -8.34 -5.70
N GLU A 196 7.92 -9.34 -5.90
CA GLU A 196 7.53 -10.67 -6.33
C GLU A 196 6.53 -11.30 -5.35
N GLY A 197 5.58 -12.07 -5.87
CA GLY A 197 4.55 -12.77 -5.09
C GLY A 197 3.40 -11.89 -4.58
N VAL A 198 3.46 -10.56 -4.75
CA VAL A 198 2.42 -9.65 -4.25
C VAL A 198 1.17 -9.61 -5.13
N GLY A 199 1.35 -9.81 -6.44
CA GLY A 199 0.30 -9.58 -7.44
C GLY A 199 -0.19 -8.13 -7.47
N HIS A 200 -1.36 -7.89 -8.07
CA HIS A 200 -1.95 -6.55 -8.16
C HIS A 200 -2.82 -6.23 -6.92
N ALA A 201 -2.16 -6.05 -5.77
CA ALA A 201 -2.83 -5.70 -4.50
C ALA A 201 -2.58 -4.24 -4.10
N ASP A 202 -3.57 -3.58 -3.48
CA ASP A 202 -3.40 -2.25 -2.85
C ASP A 202 -2.85 -2.36 -1.43
N ARG A 203 -3.28 -3.42 -0.73
CA ARG A 203 -3.03 -3.73 0.68
C ARG A 203 -3.54 -2.65 1.63
N GLU A 204 -4.69 -2.06 1.30
CA GLU A 204 -5.45 -1.10 2.13
C GLU A 204 -6.65 -1.77 2.85
N GLY A 205 -6.71 -3.10 2.83
CA GLY A 205 -7.87 -3.86 3.29
C GLY A 205 -8.22 -3.65 4.76
N ILE A 206 -7.24 -3.41 5.63
CA ILE A 206 -7.49 -3.25 7.06
C ILE A 206 -8.28 -1.98 7.35
N GLU A 207 -8.06 -0.89 6.60
CA GLU A 207 -8.77 0.37 6.81
C GLU A 207 -10.26 0.16 6.52
N ARG A 208 -10.57 -0.62 5.48
CA ARG A 208 -11.93 -1.04 5.14
C ARG A 208 -12.52 -1.97 6.20
N VAL A 209 -11.74 -2.96 6.64
CA VAL A 209 -12.17 -3.96 7.63
C VAL A 209 -12.40 -3.32 8.99
N VAL A 210 -11.50 -2.49 9.50
CA VAL A 210 -11.64 -1.78 10.79
C VAL A 210 -12.76 -0.75 10.74
N ALA A 211 -12.89 0.02 9.65
CA ALA A 211 -14.04 0.89 9.44
C ALA A 211 -15.35 0.09 9.42
N GLY A 212 -15.36 -1.11 8.81
CA GLY A 212 -16.49 -2.03 8.79
C GLY A 212 -16.76 -2.74 10.12
N ILE A 213 -15.73 -3.04 10.91
CA ILE A 213 -15.81 -3.61 12.26
C ILE A 213 -16.51 -2.63 13.19
N GLN A 214 -16.43 -1.31 13.00
CA GLN A 214 -17.26 -0.37 13.74
C GLN A 214 -18.77 -0.64 13.55
N TRP A 215 -19.18 -0.99 12.33
CA TRP A 215 -20.57 -1.39 12.02
C TRP A 215 -20.85 -2.82 12.52
N MET A 216 -19.90 -3.74 12.37
CA MET A 216 -20.07 -5.14 12.79
C MET A 216 -19.97 -5.36 14.30
N ILE A 217 -19.23 -4.58 15.08
CA ILE A 217 -19.23 -4.67 16.55
C ILE A 217 -20.61 -4.28 17.09
N THR A 218 -21.29 -3.34 16.45
CA THR A 218 -22.71 -3.03 16.74
C THR A 218 -23.63 -4.22 16.40
N LEU A 219 -23.26 -5.04 15.42
CA LEU A 219 -24.05 -6.17 14.90
C LEU A 219 -23.78 -7.51 15.62
N ILE A 220 -22.52 -7.79 15.96
CA ILE A 220 -22.02 -9.00 16.65
C ILE A 220 -22.37 -8.93 18.13
N THR A 221 -22.43 -7.73 18.73
CA THR A 221 -22.96 -7.57 20.09
C THR A 221 -24.49 -7.70 20.16
N THR A 222 -25.20 -7.78 19.02
CA THR A 222 -26.67 -7.77 19.00
C THR A 222 -27.37 -8.87 18.20
N THR A 223 -26.74 -9.67 17.32
CA THR A 223 -27.52 -10.59 16.45
C THR A 223 -26.90 -11.94 16.04
N SER A 224 -27.82 -12.89 15.85
CA SER A 224 -27.78 -14.37 15.72
C SER A 224 -26.97 -15.04 14.59
N GLU A 225 -26.83 -16.38 14.70
CA GLU A 225 -26.30 -17.40 13.75
C GLU A 225 -26.58 -17.20 12.25
N ARG A 226 -27.59 -16.41 11.86
CA ARG A 226 -28.04 -16.24 10.47
C ARG A 226 -27.07 -15.47 9.55
N GLN A 227 -26.13 -14.69 10.08
CA GLN A 227 -25.18 -13.94 9.24
C GLN A 227 -23.96 -14.77 8.80
N SER A 228 -23.61 -15.83 9.54
CA SER A 228 -22.48 -16.71 9.20
C SER A 228 -22.71 -17.45 7.87
N THR A 229 -23.95 -17.83 7.57
CA THR A 229 -24.31 -18.56 6.34
C THR A 229 -24.16 -17.71 5.07
N TYR A 230 -24.45 -16.40 5.13
CA TYR A 230 -24.35 -15.50 3.97
C TYR A 230 -22.91 -15.29 3.50
N ILE A 231 -21.95 -15.30 4.43
CA ILE A 231 -20.51 -15.19 4.09
C ILE A 231 -20.07 -16.41 3.29
N SER A 232 -20.45 -17.62 3.72
CA SER A 232 -20.08 -18.85 3.02
C SER A 232 -20.61 -18.91 1.59
N GLU A 233 -21.86 -18.48 1.38
CA GLU A 233 -22.49 -18.45 0.05
C GLU A 233 -21.85 -17.37 -0.85
N SER A 234 -21.55 -16.19 -0.29
CA SER A 234 -20.88 -15.11 -1.01
C SER A 234 -19.46 -15.51 -1.44
N LEU A 235 -18.69 -16.13 -0.55
CA LEU A 235 -17.34 -16.62 -0.84
C LEU A 235 -17.38 -17.71 -1.92
N LEU A 236 -18.32 -18.65 -1.83
CA LEU A 236 -18.50 -19.69 -2.85
C LEU A 236 -18.82 -19.07 -4.22
N LYS A 237 -19.77 -18.13 -4.29
CA LYS A 237 -20.12 -17.43 -5.56
C LYS A 237 -18.90 -16.71 -6.16
N LYS A 238 -18.14 -15.99 -5.34
CA LYS A 238 -16.90 -15.32 -5.77
C LYS A 238 -15.88 -16.34 -6.27
N LEU A 239 -15.67 -17.45 -5.54
CA LEU A 239 -14.70 -18.48 -5.89
C LEU A 239 -15.05 -19.17 -7.22
N VAL A 240 -16.31 -19.56 -7.41
CA VAL A 240 -16.80 -20.14 -8.68
C VAL A 240 -16.58 -19.17 -9.84
N LYS A 241 -16.89 -17.88 -9.65
CA LYS A 241 -16.64 -16.86 -10.66
C LYS A 241 -15.15 -16.73 -10.98
N ARG A 242 -14.29 -16.63 -9.96
CA ARG A 242 -12.83 -16.51 -10.12
C ARG A 242 -12.24 -17.71 -10.86
N ILE A 243 -12.72 -18.93 -10.63
CA ILE A 243 -12.24 -20.12 -11.36
C ILE A 243 -12.47 -19.96 -12.87
N SER A 244 -13.63 -19.45 -13.28
CA SER A 244 -13.91 -19.20 -14.70
C SER A 244 -13.05 -18.07 -15.27
N GLU A 245 -12.84 -17.00 -14.50
CA GLU A 245 -12.03 -15.85 -14.91
C GLU A 245 -10.53 -16.21 -15.01
N VAL A 246 -10.03 -17.15 -14.18
CA VAL A 246 -8.64 -17.61 -14.19
C VAL A 246 -8.22 -18.11 -15.57
N VAL A 247 -9.07 -18.86 -16.27
CA VAL A 247 -8.75 -19.39 -17.60
C VAL A 247 -8.51 -18.25 -18.59
N VAL A 248 -9.38 -17.23 -18.58
CA VAL A 248 -9.28 -16.06 -19.46
C VAL A 248 -8.02 -15.25 -19.13
N HIS A 249 -7.76 -15.02 -17.84
CA HIS A 249 -6.58 -14.29 -17.40
C HIS A 249 -5.27 -15.02 -17.74
N GLN A 250 -5.26 -16.34 -17.60
CA GLN A 250 -4.09 -17.16 -17.94
C GLN A 250 -3.79 -17.09 -19.44
N LEU A 251 -4.80 -17.28 -20.29
CA LEU A 251 -4.62 -17.18 -21.74
C LEU A 251 -4.15 -15.78 -22.18
N ALA A 252 -4.71 -14.73 -21.58
CA ALA A 252 -4.29 -13.36 -21.86
C ALA A 252 -2.83 -13.11 -21.43
N PHE A 253 -2.44 -13.62 -20.26
CA PHE A 253 -1.08 -13.50 -19.74
C PHE A 253 -0.06 -14.25 -20.61
N GLU A 254 -0.39 -15.47 -21.04
CA GLU A 254 0.44 -16.26 -21.95
C GLU A 254 0.59 -15.57 -23.31
N ALA A 255 -0.51 -15.12 -23.92
CA ALA A 255 -0.48 -14.41 -25.20
C ALA A 255 0.36 -13.13 -25.13
N PHE A 256 0.22 -12.36 -24.05
CA PHE A 256 1.03 -11.17 -23.81
C PHE A 256 2.52 -11.50 -23.66
N THR A 257 2.83 -12.54 -22.87
CA THR A 257 4.20 -12.97 -22.61
C THR A 257 4.88 -13.48 -23.88
N GLU A 258 4.18 -14.27 -24.69
CA GLU A 258 4.70 -14.74 -25.98
C GLU A 258 4.88 -13.59 -26.99
N GLY A 259 3.96 -12.63 -27.00
CA GLY A 259 4.11 -11.40 -27.79
C GLY A 259 5.35 -10.60 -27.40
N LEU A 260 5.63 -10.47 -26.10
CA LEU A 260 6.85 -9.82 -25.62
C LEU A 260 8.11 -10.57 -26.04
N LYS A 261 8.14 -11.89 -25.92
CA LYS A 261 9.28 -12.71 -26.37
C LYS A 261 9.50 -12.61 -27.87
N LEU A 262 8.43 -12.56 -28.67
CA LEU A 262 8.54 -12.48 -30.13
C LEU A 262 9.08 -11.14 -30.62
N HIS A 263 8.59 -10.04 -30.04
CA HIS A 263 8.88 -8.69 -30.53
C HIS A 263 10.01 -7.97 -29.78
N TYR A 264 10.32 -8.37 -28.55
CA TYR A 264 11.21 -7.64 -27.64
C TYR A 264 12.17 -8.57 -26.86
N SER A 265 12.60 -9.68 -27.46
CA SER A 265 13.44 -10.70 -26.78
C SER A 265 14.73 -10.16 -26.16
N GLU A 266 15.45 -9.27 -26.86
CA GLU A 266 16.69 -8.66 -26.37
C GLU A 266 16.43 -7.77 -25.15
N ASP A 267 15.42 -6.89 -25.24
CA ASP A 267 15.03 -6.01 -24.14
C ASP A 267 14.52 -6.79 -22.94
N LEU A 268 13.75 -7.86 -23.17
CA LEU A 268 13.22 -8.73 -22.12
C LEU A 268 14.36 -9.42 -21.36
N THR A 269 15.33 -10.00 -22.06
CA THR A 269 16.49 -10.65 -21.44
C THR A 269 17.30 -9.66 -20.59
N LYS A 270 17.52 -8.46 -21.12
CA LYS A 270 18.21 -7.38 -20.41
C LYS A 270 17.44 -6.96 -19.16
N TRP A 271 16.13 -6.77 -19.27
CA TRP A 271 15.29 -6.34 -18.17
C TRP A 271 15.19 -7.40 -17.07
N GLU A 272 15.00 -8.67 -17.43
CA GLU A 272 14.99 -9.79 -16.48
C GLU A 272 16.30 -9.86 -15.69
N ALA A 273 17.45 -9.72 -16.34
CA ALA A 273 18.74 -9.69 -15.66
C ALA A 273 18.86 -8.51 -14.68
N GLN A 274 18.34 -7.32 -15.05
CA GLN A 274 18.31 -6.16 -14.16
C GLN A 274 17.41 -6.40 -12.95
N VAL A 275 16.21 -6.96 -13.14
CA VAL A 275 15.27 -7.28 -12.06
C VAL A 275 15.85 -8.30 -11.10
N VAL A 276 16.43 -9.41 -11.60
CA VAL A 276 17.05 -10.44 -10.76
C VAL A 276 18.20 -9.86 -9.93
N THR A 277 19.06 -9.06 -10.55
CA THR A 277 20.18 -8.41 -9.85
C THR A 277 19.68 -7.47 -8.75
N TRP A 278 18.64 -6.69 -9.06
CA TRP A 278 18.04 -5.76 -8.11
C TRP A 278 17.32 -6.47 -6.96
N GLU A 279 16.62 -7.57 -7.21
CA GLU A 279 15.93 -8.37 -6.19
C GLU A 279 16.91 -9.02 -5.20
N GLN A 280 18.09 -9.45 -5.68
CA GLN A 280 19.17 -9.95 -4.82
C GLN A 280 19.78 -8.83 -3.98
N LYS A 281 19.97 -7.65 -4.57
CA LYS A 281 20.62 -6.51 -3.91
C LYS A 281 19.92 -5.19 -4.24
N ARG A 282 18.97 -4.82 -3.38
CA ARG A 282 18.09 -3.63 -3.53
C ARG A 282 18.79 -2.29 -3.22
N ASP A 283 20.12 -2.26 -3.20
CA ASP A 283 20.96 -1.07 -2.95
C ASP A 283 21.57 -0.46 -4.23
N ASN A 284 21.46 -1.17 -5.35
CA ASN A 284 21.98 -0.77 -6.66
C ASN A 284 20.89 -0.12 -7.55
N PHE A 285 21.24 0.14 -8.82
CA PHE A 285 20.33 0.61 -9.87
C PHE A 285 18.97 -0.11 -9.81
N CYS A 286 17.90 0.68 -9.69
CA CYS A 286 16.54 0.17 -9.76
C CYS A 286 16.04 0.19 -11.20
N PRO A 287 15.64 -0.96 -11.79
CA PRO A 287 15.05 -0.98 -13.13
C PRO A 287 13.71 -0.25 -13.18
N TYR A 288 12.95 -0.23 -12.09
CA TYR A 288 11.63 0.40 -12.03
C TYR A 288 11.66 1.92 -11.81
N GLU A 289 12.81 2.49 -11.43
CA GLU A 289 12.94 3.94 -11.30
C GLU A 289 13.09 4.56 -12.68
N MET A 290 12.08 5.34 -13.08
CA MET A 290 12.21 6.22 -14.23
C MET A 290 13.33 7.24 -13.96
N PRO A 291 14.27 7.44 -14.89
CA PRO A 291 15.28 8.48 -14.75
C PRO A 291 14.59 9.81 -14.46
N VAL A 292 15.00 10.52 -13.39
CA VAL A 292 14.39 11.80 -13.02
C VAL A 292 14.71 12.82 -14.11
N ALA A 293 13.74 12.99 -15.00
CA ALA A 293 13.88 13.65 -16.27
C ALA A 293 13.43 15.12 -16.19
N SER A 294 13.78 15.83 -15.11
CA SER A 294 13.48 17.27 -14.98
C SER A 294 14.13 18.07 -16.12
N SER A 295 15.28 17.62 -16.63
CA SER A 295 15.90 18.17 -17.85
C SER A 295 15.31 17.63 -19.16
N LEU A 296 14.55 16.53 -19.13
CA LEU A 296 14.04 15.86 -20.33
C LEU A 296 12.77 16.53 -20.85
N LEU A 297 11.85 16.98 -19.98
CA LEU A 297 10.62 17.63 -20.46
C LEU A 297 10.93 18.93 -21.23
N ALA A 298 11.83 19.76 -20.72
CA ALA A 298 12.27 20.97 -21.42
C ALA A 298 13.00 20.63 -22.74
N LYS A 299 13.84 19.59 -22.73
CA LYS A 299 14.51 19.09 -23.96
C LYS A 299 13.52 18.51 -24.98
N LEU A 300 12.51 17.78 -24.54
CA LEU A 300 11.46 17.21 -25.38
C LEU A 300 10.58 18.31 -25.96
N LYS A 301 10.18 19.31 -25.15
CA LYS A 301 9.47 20.50 -25.64
C LYS A 301 10.27 21.22 -26.71
N LEU A 302 11.59 21.39 -26.49
CA LEU A 302 12.49 22.00 -27.46
C LEU A 302 12.61 21.16 -28.74
N GLN A 303 12.76 19.84 -28.61
CA GLN A 303 12.86 18.93 -29.76
C GLN A 303 11.58 18.95 -30.60
N LEU A 304 10.41 18.81 -29.97
CA LEU A 304 9.12 18.86 -30.67
C LEU A 304 8.90 20.20 -31.38
N ALA A 305 9.25 21.32 -30.74
CA ALA A 305 9.17 22.65 -31.35
C ALA A 305 10.16 22.83 -32.51
N THR A 306 11.34 22.19 -32.44
CA THR A 306 12.36 22.22 -33.50
C THR A 306 11.92 21.39 -34.71
N GLU A 307 11.39 20.19 -34.48
CA GLU A 307 10.82 19.32 -35.52
C GLU A 307 9.65 20.02 -36.23
N GLU A 308 8.73 20.64 -35.48
CA GLU A 308 7.61 21.40 -36.05
C GLU A 308 8.09 22.61 -36.88
N HIS A 309 9.10 23.34 -36.40
CA HIS A 309 9.70 24.45 -37.15
C HIS A 309 10.35 23.98 -38.44
N GLN A 310 11.13 22.90 -38.39
CA GLN A 310 11.81 22.33 -39.55
C GLN A 310 10.81 21.84 -40.59
N GLU A 311 9.80 21.09 -40.17
CA GLU A 311 8.73 20.62 -41.06
C GLU A 311 7.88 21.77 -41.63
N ALA A 312 7.69 22.88 -40.90
CA ALA A 312 7.01 24.08 -41.40
C ALA A 312 7.84 24.86 -42.41
N VAL A 313 9.18 24.81 -42.30
CA VAL A 313 10.11 25.36 -43.29
C VAL A 313 10.12 24.49 -44.55
N GLU A 314 10.09 23.17 -44.40
CA GLU A 314 10.06 22.19 -45.50
C GLU A 314 8.70 22.18 -46.25
N SER A 315 7.58 22.40 -45.55
CA SER A 315 6.24 22.42 -46.15
C SER A 315 5.87 23.71 -46.89
N LYS A 316 6.77 24.69 -47.01
CA LYS A 316 6.54 25.94 -47.78
C LYS A 316 6.44 25.75 -49.31
N ASN A 317 6.63 24.53 -49.81
CA ASN A 317 6.54 24.21 -51.25
C ASN A 317 5.26 23.48 -51.67
N GLU A 318 4.31 23.21 -50.76
CA GLU A 318 3.02 22.63 -51.11
C GLU A 318 1.87 23.54 -50.65
N SER A 319 0.90 23.74 -51.55
CA SER A 319 -0.17 24.72 -51.44
C SER A 319 -0.95 24.64 -50.14
N GLU A 320 -1.38 25.83 -49.70
CA GLU A 320 -2.27 26.14 -48.57
C GLU A 320 -3.61 25.38 -48.60
N ASN A 321 -3.62 24.08 -48.32
CA ASN A 321 -4.85 23.41 -47.94
C ASN A 321 -4.59 22.07 -47.21
N GLU A 322 -4.46 22.14 -45.90
CA GLU A 322 -5.26 21.35 -44.96
C GLU A 322 -4.81 21.72 -43.55
N LEU A 323 -5.78 22.01 -42.70
CA LEU A 323 -5.64 22.29 -41.27
C LEU A 323 -5.14 21.02 -40.55
N LYS A 324 -3.91 20.60 -40.83
CA LYS A 324 -3.28 19.45 -40.17
C LYS A 324 -2.86 19.94 -38.80
N MET A 325 -3.79 19.90 -37.85
CA MET A 325 -3.49 19.96 -36.42
C MET A 325 -2.49 18.84 -36.13
N ARG A 326 -1.19 19.20 -36.13
CA ARG A 326 -0.10 18.26 -35.94
C ARG A 326 -0.18 17.73 -34.51
N VAL A 327 -0.06 16.41 -34.36
CA VAL A 327 -0.17 15.72 -33.06
C VAL A 327 0.83 16.28 -32.05
N SER A 328 2.02 16.71 -32.48
CA SER A 328 3.03 17.38 -31.66
C SER A 328 2.55 18.73 -31.11
N GLY A 329 1.95 19.59 -31.95
CA GLY A 329 1.37 20.87 -31.54
C GLY A 329 0.21 20.70 -30.57
N LEU A 330 -0.68 19.72 -30.82
CA LEU A 330 -1.75 19.36 -29.88
C LEU A 330 -1.19 18.89 -28.53
N LEU A 331 -0.11 18.10 -28.54
CA LEU A 331 0.54 17.62 -27.33
C LEU A 331 1.18 18.76 -26.53
N LEU A 332 1.87 19.68 -27.21
CA LEU A 332 2.48 20.86 -26.57
C LEU A 332 1.43 21.78 -25.96
N GLU A 333 0.33 22.03 -26.66
CA GLU A 333 -0.78 22.85 -26.16
C GLU A 333 -1.46 22.16 -24.96
N ALA A 334 -1.73 20.85 -25.06
CA ALA A 334 -2.30 20.07 -23.94
C ALA A 334 -1.41 20.11 -22.69
N LEU A 335 -0.09 19.94 -22.86
CA LEU A 335 0.88 20.06 -21.76
C LEU A 335 0.93 21.49 -21.18
N GLY A 336 0.80 22.52 -22.03
CA GLY A 336 0.73 23.92 -21.58
C GLY A 336 -0.55 24.22 -20.78
N ILE A 337 -1.69 23.65 -21.20
CA ILE A 337 -2.96 23.72 -20.49
C ILE A 337 -2.83 23.06 -19.11
N GLU A 338 -2.28 21.84 -19.04
CA GLU A 338 -2.07 21.11 -17.79
C GLU A 338 -1.14 21.86 -16.83
N GLU A 339 -0.02 22.40 -17.32
CA GLU A 339 0.93 23.19 -16.53
C GLU A 339 0.26 24.44 -15.93
N ASN A 340 -0.56 25.15 -16.72
CA ASN A 340 -1.36 26.28 -16.24
C ASN A 340 -2.38 25.87 -15.17
N GLN A 341 -3.06 24.74 -15.35
CA GLN A 341 -4.01 24.21 -14.36
C GLN A 341 -3.32 23.83 -13.05
N CYS A 342 -2.20 23.11 -13.10
CA CYS A 342 -1.39 22.75 -11.93
C CYS A 342 -0.87 23.99 -11.18
N SER A 343 -0.42 25.02 -11.90
CA SER A 343 0.04 26.28 -11.32
C SER A 343 -1.06 27.02 -10.55
N ILE A 344 -2.28 27.06 -11.11
CA ILE A 344 -3.46 27.64 -10.45
C ILE A 344 -3.78 26.87 -9.17
N VAL A 345 -3.87 25.53 -9.24
CA VAL A 345 -4.17 24.67 -8.08
C VAL A 345 -3.13 24.86 -6.97
N THR A 346 -1.86 24.89 -7.33
CA THR A 346 -0.76 25.10 -6.38
C THR A 346 -0.83 26.48 -5.73
N SER A 347 -1.14 27.52 -6.51
CA SER A 347 -1.29 28.88 -6.00
C SER A 347 -2.48 29.02 -5.04
N LEU A 348 -3.60 28.35 -5.33
CA LEU A 348 -4.81 28.37 -4.49
C LEU A 348 -4.66 27.63 -3.15
N LYS A 349 -3.70 26.71 -3.02
CA LYS A 349 -3.40 26.04 -1.74
C LYS A 349 -2.81 26.99 -0.67
N LYS A 350 -2.40 28.21 -1.04
CA LYS A 350 -1.84 29.20 -0.10
C LYS A 350 -2.95 29.88 0.72
N LYS A 351 -2.85 29.83 2.06
CA LYS A 351 -3.85 30.40 3.01
C LYS A 351 -4.08 31.92 2.89
N LYS A 352 -3.09 32.68 2.40
CA LYS A 352 -3.20 34.12 2.13
C LYS A 352 -2.58 34.41 0.77
N LEU A 353 -3.41 34.83 -0.17
CA LEU A 353 -3.00 35.25 -1.50
C LEU A 353 -2.82 36.76 -1.52
N THR A 354 -1.73 37.23 -2.11
CA THR A 354 -1.55 38.67 -2.36
C THR A 354 -2.44 39.11 -3.53
N LYS A 355 -2.76 40.41 -3.63
CA LYS A 355 -3.50 40.95 -4.78
C LYS A 355 -2.83 40.62 -6.12
N TYR A 356 -1.49 40.67 -6.17
CA TYR A 356 -0.72 40.26 -7.34
C TYR A 356 -0.95 38.78 -7.71
N GLN A 357 -0.93 37.87 -6.74
CA GLN A 357 -1.18 36.45 -6.97
C GLN A 357 -2.62 36.19 -7.42
N GLN A 358 -3.60 36.91 -6.85
CA GLN A 358 -5.00 36.85 -7.29
C GLN A 358 -5.15 37.31 -8.75
N THR A 359 -4.50 38.40 -9.13
CA THR A 359 -4.47 38.88 -10.52
C THR A 359 -3.82 37.87 -11.46
N SER A 360 -2.72 37.25 -11.05
CA SER A 360 -2.04 36.20 -11.83
C SER A 360 -2.95 34.99 -12.05
N ILE A 361 -3.62 34.51 -10.99
CA ILE A 361 -4.58 33.39 -11.09
C ILE A 361 -5.73 33.75 -12.03
N GLN A 362 -6.26 34.97 -11.95
CA GLN A 362 -7.35 35.39 -12.81
C GLN A 362 -6.92 35.43 -14.28
N LYS A 363 -5.72 35.94 -14.58
CA LYS A 363 -5.17 35.92 -15.95
C LYS A 363 -4.98 34.51 -16.48
N SER A 364 -4.42 33.60 -15.67
CA SER A 364 -4.24 32.19 -16.07
C SER A 364 -5.58 31.48 -16.29
N ARG A 365 -6.61 31.76 -15.46
CA ARG A 365 -7.98 31.24 -15.67
C ARG A 365 -8.60 31.75 -16.97
N THR A 366 -8.43 33.04 -17.28
CA THR A 366 -8.92 33.61 -18.54
C THR A 366 -8.21 33.01 -19.74
N ALA A 367 -6.89 32.78 -19.68
CA ALA A 367 -6.16 32.12 -20.75
C ALA A 367 -6.68 30.71 -21.03
N LEU A 368 -6.98 29.93 -19.99
CA LEU A 368 -7.56 28.58 -20.13
C LEU A 368 -8.94 28.57 -20.79
N LEU A 369 -9.76 29.61 -20.58
CA LEU A 369 -11.07 29.73 -21.25
C LEU A 369 -10.95 30.01 -22.75
N CYS A 370 -9.79 30.50 -23.21
CA CYS A 370 -9.54 30.74 -24.62
C CYS A 370 -8.92 29.54 -25.35
N CYS A 371 -8.51 28.50 -24.61
CA CYS A 371 -7.94 27.25 -25.15
C CYS A 371 -9.00 26.15 -25.36
N ILE A 372 -10.24 26.35 -24.89
CA ILE A 372 -11.42 25.50 -25.10
C ILE A 372 -12.27 26.15 -26.18
#